data_AF-A0AAW1RUD2-F1
#
_entry.id   AF-A0AAW1RUD2-F1
#
_cell.length_a   1.000
_cell.length_b   1.000
_cell.length_c   1.000
_cell.angle_alpha   90.00
_cell.angle_beta   90.00
_cell.angle_gamma   90.00
#
_symmetry.space_group_name_H-M   'P 1'
#
loop_
_entity.id
_entity.type
_entity.pdbx_description
1 polymer ?
#
loop_
_entity_poly.entity_id
_entity_poly.type
_entity_poly.pdbx_seq_one_letter_code
_entity_poly.pdbx_strand_id
1 'polypeptide(L)'
;MRTTAFQLENEAELDAALQDVMDQFEGQEAAGEAAAPPSQPQSLQPEPFASGANLDACIQFLNSALAGQNLPGPLHLRSSEEEHIAGTCNAFHSLLQLRQQEAQVSSACKDQMVRLRSDLSLAEAGKARLQGQLDAKEREICSHLHKARFSKLSYEDATSRLSSERDELHRQNAGLQRQQAQVQHELKRKDREYERLQDRLRDLLTEKKREAKVAPEAATAIHAEVAAGSHSRPTRAHEKAAVQAAIAGYEAKQTELQQEADSLRSALHSLQQEHCNLVNQRAPSAANTAPSAARAGQTRRAANRKPAAMLPDDPDGLMQLPKGHLQGLLGSRLAQLKRRTSLLAADGLSAEEVTSPQEQKLLRDLEGCHTLIQEQELLVTMAMDALSREQTAGPAMSSKADNAEQLSKIASPRRQQQAAAAQADQADLKIRELEAQLWVAEQKAAAAEASLETWRIAENGQQEEQRAHLLIEADKLQTARADFRAQQDTYRDLLKRMAPGFGAGHFLEVTIRKAAQQANSKSGSHIGKGKL
;
A
#
# COMPACT_ATOMS: atom_id res chain seq x y z
N MET A 1 -12.63 15.39 -16.93
CA MET A 1 -14.03 14.96 -17.13
C MET A 1 -14.76 15.77 -18.21
N ARG A 2 -14.56 17.09 -18.37
CA ARG A 2 -15.15 17.85 -19.50
C ARG A 2 -14.40 17.74 -20.84
N THR A 3 -13.10 17.44 -20.83
CA THR A 3 -12.30 17.29 -22.05
C THR A 3 -12.46 15.93 -22.73
N THR A 4 -12.70 14.87 -21.95
CA THR A 4 -12.94 13.51 -22.47
C THR A 4 -14.33 13.36 -23.09
N ALA A 5 -15.33 14.11 -22.60
CA ALA A 5 -16.67 14.11 -23.19
C ALA A 5 -16.71 14.78 -24.57
N PHE A 6 -15.94 15.85 -24.78
CA PHE A 6 -15.89 16.57 -26.07
C PHE A 6 -15.09 15.82 -27.16
N GLN A 7 -14.21 14.90 -26.77
CA GLN A 7 -13.49 14.02 -27.69
C GLN A 7 -14.37 12.85 -28.13
N LEU A 8 -15.18 12.28 -27.23
CA LEU A 8 -16.11 11.20 -27.55
C LEU A 8 -17.27 11.64 -28.46
N GLU A 9 -17.76 12.89 -28.32
CA GLU A 9 -18.79 13.43 -29.23
C GLU A 9 -18.24 13.65 -30.64
N ASN A 10 -16.99 14.11 -30.79
CA ASN A 10 -16.36 14.27 -32.10
C ASN A 10 -16.00 12.93 -32.77
N GLU A 11 -15.59 11.93 -31.99
CA GLU A 11 -15.34 10.58 -32.52
C GLU A 11 -16.63 9.91 -32.97
N ALA A 12 -17.73 10.07 -32.22
CA ALA A 12 -19.03 9.54 -32.62
C ALA A 12 -19.60 10.23 -33.87
N GLU A 13 -19.41 11.55 -34.02
CA GLU A 13 -19.80 12.28 -35.24
C GLU A 13 -18.92 11.90 -36.44
N LEU A 14 -17.63 11.62 -36.23
CA LEU A 14 -16.72 11.18 -37.28
C LEU A 14 -17.01 9.73 -37.71
N ASP A 15 -17.33 8.85 -36.75
CA ASP A 15 -17.73 7.46 -37.03
C ASP A 15 -19.10 7.42 -37.72
N ALA A 16 -20.05 8.29 -37.35
CA ALA A 16 -21.32 8.42 -38.05
C ALA A 16 -21.14 8.95 -39.48
N ALA A 17 -20.23 9.90 -39.70
CA ALA A 17 -19.91 10.39 -41.05
C ALA A 17 -19.16 9.36 -41.89
N LEU A 18 -18.29 8.55 -41.28
CA LEU A 18 -17.61 7.41 -41.94
C LEU A 18 -18.60 6.30 -42.29
N GLN A 19 -19.56 6.01 -41.41
CA GLN A 19 -20.62 5.04 -41.65
C GLN A 19 -21.55 5.50 -42.78
N ASP A 20 -21.90 6.80 -42.85
CA ASP A 20 -22.73 7.35 -43.95
C ASP A 20 -21.99 7.34 -45.30
N VAL A 21 -20.66 7.56 -45.29
CA VAL A 21 -19.83 7.41 -46.50
C VAL A 21 -19.68 5.93 -46.89
N MET A 22 -19.56 5.02 -45.93
CA MET A 22 -19.53 3.58 -46.19
C MET A 22 -20.88 3.08 -46.72
N ASP A 23 -22.01 3.51 -46.16
CA ASP A 23 -23.35 3.15 -46.64
C ASP A 23 -23.62 3.73 -48.04
N GLN A 24 -23.06 4.89 -48.38
CA GLN A 24 -23.11 5.46 -49.74
C GLN A 24 -22.27 4.66 -50.75
N PHE A 25 -21.18 4.02 -50.32
CA PHE A 25 -20.34 3.16 -51.16
C PHE A 25 -20.89 1.72 -51.24
N GLU A 26 -21.39 1.16 -50.15
CA GLU A 26 -22.08 -0.13 -50.14
C GLU A 26 -23.42 -0.06 -50.88
N GLY A 27 -24.11 1.08 -50.89
CA GLY A 27 -25.28 1.31 -51.74
C GLY A 27 -24.97 1.36 -53.25
N GLN A 28 -23.71 1.60 -53.63
CA GLN A 28 -23.25 1.51 -55.02
C GLN A 28 -22.74 0.11 -55.41
N GLU A 29 -22.24 -0.68 -54.46
CA GLU A 29 -21.87 -2.10 -54.70
C GLU A 29 -23.07 -3.07 -54.55
N ALA A 30 -24.03 -2.81 -53.66
CA ALA A 30 -25.22 -3.63 -53.45
C ALA A 30 -26.28 -3.47 -54.56
N ALA A 31 -26.21 -2.40 -55.36
CA ALA A 31 -26.98 -2.30 -56.61
C ALA A 31 -26.43 -3.22 -57.73
N GLY A 32 -25.27 -3.87 -57.50
CA GLY A 32 -24.64 -4.80 -58.44
C GLY A 32 -24.89 -6.28 -58.19
N GLU A 33 -25.32 -6.71 -56.99
CA GLU A 33 -25.18 -8.13 -56.63
C GLU A 33 -26.31 -8.72 -55.75
N ALA A 34 -27.56 -8.32 -55.99
CA ALA A 34 -28.74 -9.04 -55.48
C ALA A 34 -29.96 -8.90 -56.40
N ALA A 35 -29.89 -9.46 -57.61
CA ALA A 35 -31.08 -9.80 -58.40
C ALA A 35 -31.02 -11.29 -58.77
N ALA A 36 -31.90 -12.08 -58.15
CA ALA A 36 -32.27 -13.41 -58.62
C ALA A 36 -32.62 -13.35 -60.12
N PRO A 37 -32.33 -14.41 -60.91
CA PRO A 37 -32.25 -14.31 -62.36
C PRO A 37 -33.61 -13.90 -62.95
N PRO A 38 -33.76 -12.69 -63.52
CA PRO A 38 -34.86 -12.46 -64.41
C PRO A 38 -34.62 -13.33 -65.63
N SER A 39 -35.65 -14.09 -65.99
CA SER A 39 -35.78 -14.85 -67.23
C SER A 39 -34.98 -14.22 -68.36
N GLN A 40 -34.06 -15.00 -68.93
CA GLN A 40 -33.26 -14.64 -70.10
C GLN A 40 -34.06 -13.76 -71.06
N PRO A 41 -33.70 -12.47 -71.25
CA PRO A 41 -34.06 -11.80 -72.46
C PRO A 41 -33.26 -12.47 -73.57
N GLN A 42 -34.03 -13.02 -74.49
CA GLN A 42 -33.62 -13.56 -75.77
C GLN A 42 -32.41 -12.80 -76.36
N SER A 43 -31.50 -13.58 -76.94
CA SER A 43 -30.44 -13.17 -77.85
C SER A 43 -30.78 -11.92 -78.68
N LEU A 44 -30.47 -10.74 -78.16
CA LEU A 44 -30.27 -9.55 -78.96
C LEU A 44 -28.84 -9.65 -79.49
N GLN A 45 -28.68 -10.38 -80.59
CA GLN A 45 -27.56 -10.11 -81.48
C GLN A 45 -27.62 -8.60 -81.78
N PRO A 46 -26.57 -7.82 -81.48
CA PRO A 46 -26.58 -6.41 -81.86
C PRO A 46 -26.82 -6.35 -83.38
N GLU A 47 -27.86 -5.63 -83.79
CA GLU A 47 -28.09 -5.30 -85.21
C GLU A 47 -26.73 -4.91 -85.82
N PRO A 48 -26.37 -5.48 -86.98
CA PRO A 48 -25.05 -5.27 -87.55
C PRO A 48 -24.81 -3.77 -87.74
N PHE A 49 -23.73 -3.26 -87.13
CA PHE A 49 -23.37 -1.84 -87.16
C PHE A 49 -23.38 -1.24 -88.58
N ALA A 50 -23.07 -2.06 -89.59
CA ALA A 50 -23.17 -1.70 -90.99
C ALA A 50 -24.14 -2.64 -91.75
N SER A 51 -24.95 -2.02 -92.62
CA SER A 51 -25.88 -2.62 -93.58
C SER A 51 -25.71 -1.95 -94.94
N GLY A 52 -26.19 -2.57 -96.03
CA GLY A 52 -26.04 -2.02 -97.39
C GLY A 52 -26.62 -0.61 -97.58
N ALA A 53 -27.62 -0.23 -96.76
CA ALA A 53 -28.29 1.07 -96.82
C ALA A 53 -27.59 2.19 -96.02
N ASN A 54 -26.77 1.85 -95.01
CA ASN A 54 -26.11 2.82 -94.12
C ASN A 54 -24.58 2.84 -94.24
N LEU A 55 -24.01 2.06 -95.17
CA LEU A 55 -22.57 1.86 -95.30
C LEU A 55 -21.77 3.17 -95.45
N ASP A 56 -22.26 4.13 -96.24
CA ASP A 56 -21.58 5.42 -96.44
C ASP A 56 -21.58 6.27 -95.16
N ALA A 57 -22.66 6.24 -94.40
CA ALA A 57 -22.74 6.92 -93.10
C ALA A 57 -21.83 6.25 -92.07
N CYS A 58 -21.74 4.91 -92.07
CA CYS A 58 -20.83 4.16 -91.20
C CYS A 58 -19.35 4.44 -91.53
N ILE A 59 -18.98 4.53 -92.82
CA ILE A 59 -17.61 4.89 -93.24
C ILE A 59 -17.25 6.30 -92.80
N GLN A 60 -18.16 7.27 -92.97
CA GLN A 60 -17.95 8.65 -92.50
C GLN A 60 -17.79 8.71 -90.98
N PHE A 61 -18.61 7.96 -90.23
CA PHE A 61 -18.50 7.87 -88.77
C PHE A 61 -17.17 7.23 -88.33
N LEU A 62 -16.74 6.14 -88.97
CA LEU A 62 -15.47 5.49 -88.63
C LEU A 62 -14.28 6.41 -88.93
N ASN A 63 -14.31 7.14 -90.04
CA ASN A 63 -13.26 8.08 -90.39
C ASN A 63 -13.20 9.28 -89.45
N SER A 64 -14.34 9.79 -88.98
CA SER A 64 -14.37 10.87 -87.98
C SER A 64 -13.93 10.37 -86.60
N ALA A 65 -14.29 9.14 -86.21
CA ALA A 65 -13.84 8.53 -84.97
C ALA A 65 -12.33 8.26 -84.96
N LEU A 66 -11.78 7.74 -86.08
CA LEU A 66 -10.34 7.53 -86.24
C LEU A 66 -9.57 8.86 -86.18
N ALA A 67 -10.06 9.89 -86.86
CA ALA A 67 -9.47 11.22 -86.80
C ALA A 67 -9.50 11.79 -85.36
N GLY A 68 -10.60 11.60 -84.63
CA GLY A 68 -10.72 12.00 -83.23
C GLY A 68 -9.76 11.26 -82.29
N GLN A 69 -9.37 10.03 -82.62
CA GLN A 69 -8.40 9.23 -81.87
C GLN A 69 -6.95 9.38 -82.39
N ASN A 70 -6.70 10.28 -83.34
CA ASN A 70 -5.39 10.49 -83.98
C ASN A 70 -4.82 9.23 -84.65
N LEU A 71 -5.68 8.35 -85.15
CA LEU A 71 -5.30 7.13 -85.85
C LEU A 71 -5.24 7.38 -87.37
N PRO A 72 -4.40 6.64 -88.12
CA PRO A 72 -4.26 6.85 -89.56
C PRO A 72 -5.59 6.61 -90.30
N GLY A 73 -5.97 7.55 -91.17
CA GLY A 73 -7.21 7.54 -91.96
C GLY A 73 -7.15 8.55 -93.12
N PRO A 74 -8.00 8.41 -94.17
CA PRO A 74 -9.31 7.75 -94.15
C PRO A 74 -9.35 6.29 -94.62
N LEU A 75 -10.31 5.52 -94.09
CA LEU A 75 -10.71 4.20 -94.55
C LEU A 75 -11.44 4.31 -95.89
N HIS A 76 -10.92 3.62 -96.90
CA HIS A 76 -11.46 3.63 -98.26
C HIS A 76 -12.06 2.26 -98.59
N LEU A 77 -13.10 1.85 -97.84
CA LEU A 77 -13.69 0.51 -97.89
C LEU A 77 -14.38 0.13 -99.22
N ARG A 78 -14.61 1.12 -100.12
CA ARG A 78 -15.20 0.93 -101.45
C ARG A 78 -14.21 1.01 -102.61
N SER A 79 -12.94 1.34 -102.32
CA SER A 79 -11.91 1.49 -103.35
C SER A 79 -11.30 0.13 -103.72
N SER A 80 -11.09 -0.08 -105.02
CA SER A 80 -10.34 -1.24 -105.54
C SER A 80 -8.83 -0.96 -105.70
N GLU A 81 -8.39 0.27 -105.46
CA GLU A 81 -6.97 0.67 -105.52
C GLU A 81 -6.14 0.05 -104.39
N GLU A 82 -4.98 -0.53 -104.72
CA GLU A 82 -4.09 -1.20 -103.78
C GLU A 82 -3.61 -0.28 -102.64
N GLU A 83 -3.32 1.00 -102.94
CA GLU A 83 -2.88 1.99 -101.94
C GLU A 83 -3.95 2.30 -100.88
N HIS A 84 -5.23 2.37 -101.32
CA HIS A 84 -6.37 2.60 -100.45
C HIS A 84 -6.68 1.41 -99.54
N ILE A 85 -6.48 0.19 -100.05
CA ILE A 85 -6.60 -1.04 -99.27
C ILE A 85 -5.49 -1.11 -98.22
N ALA A 86 -4.23 -0.81 -98.60
CA ALA A 86 -3.10 -0.77 -97.67
C ALA A 86 -3.29 0.27 -96.55
N GLY A 87 -3.77 1.48 -96.89
CA GLY A 87 -4.08 2.51 -95.90
C GLY A 87 -5.15 2.07 -94.89
N THR A 88 -6.18 1.38 -95.37
CA THR A 88 -7.24 0.78 -94.54
C THR A 88 -6.69 -0.33 -93.63
N CYS A 89 -5.83 -1.21 -94.15
CA CYS A 89 -5.17 -2.25 -93.36
C CYS A 89 -4.27 -1.67 -92.26
N ASN A 90 -3.52 -0.60 -92.56
CA ASN A 90 -2.67 0.08 -91.58
C ASN A 90 -3.49 0.77 -90.48
N ALA A 91 -4.65 1.34 -90.82
CA ALA A 91 -5.60 1.88 -89.86
C ALA A 91 -6.13 0.80 -88.90
N PHE A 92 -6.54 -0.36 -89.44
CA PHE A 92 -6.96 -1.49 -88.62
C PHE A 92 -5.82 -2.06 -87.77
N HIS A 93 -4.60 -2.12 -88.31
CA HIS A 93 -3.44 -2.56 -87.55
C HIS A 93 -3.15 -1.62 -86.37
N SER A 94 -3.21 -0.30 -86.59
CA SER A 94 -3.01 0.71 -85.55
C SER A 94 -4.10 0.63 -84.46
N LEU A 95 -5.37 0.41 -84.85
CA LEU A 95 -6.47 0.17 -83.92
C LEU A 95 -6.25 -1.09 -83.07
N LEU A 96 -5.84 -2.20 -83.69
CA LEU A 96 -5.57 -3.44 -82.98
C LEU A 96 -4.40 -3.29 -82.00
N GLN A 97 -3.33 -2.62 -82.41
CA GLN A 97 -2.20 -2.31 -81.53
C GLN A 97 -2.63 -1.43 -80.35
N LEU A 98 -3.41 -0.37 -80.61
CA LEU A 98 -3.93 0.51 -79.56
C LEU A 98 -4.79 -0.26 -78.56
N ARG A 99 -5.73 -1.10 -79.03
CA ARG A 99 -6.57 -1.93 -78.15
C ARG A 99 -5.78 -2.93 -77.34
N GLN A 100 -4.73 -3.53 -77.92
CA GLN A 100 -3.85 -4.45 -77.20
C GLN A 100 -3.06 -3.70 -76.11
N GLN A 101 -2.56 -2.50 -76.41
CA GLN A 101 -1.85 -1.66 -75.45
C GLN A 101 -2.78 -1.18 -74.32
N GLU A 102 -3.99 -0.73 -74.64
CA GLU A 102 -5.01 -0.35 -73.66
C GLU A 102 -5.38 -1.52 -72.74
N ALA A 103 -5.55 -2.71 -73.30
CA ALA A 103 -5.86 -3.91 -72.52
C ALA A 103 -4.72 -4.25 -71.54
N GLN A 104 -3.45 -4.14 -71.97
CA GLN A 104 -2.28 -4.36 -71.12
C GLN A 104 -2.17 -3.32 -70.00
N VAL A 105 -2.39 -2.04 -70.30
CA VAL A 105 -2.37 -0.97 -69.28
C VAL A 105 -3.53 -1.15 -68.30
N SER A 106 -4.72 -1.49 -68.79
CA SER A 106 -5.89 -1.75 -67.96
C SER A 106 -5.67 -2.95 -67.03
N SER A 107 -5.09 -4.06 -67.53
CA SER A 107 -4.78 -5.21 -66.68
C SER A 107 -3.71 -4.87 -65.64
N ALA A 108 -2.63 -4.18 -66.02
CA ALA A 108 -1.59 -3.77 -65.08
C ALA A 108 -2.11 -2.84 -63.98
N CYS A 109 -3.00 -1.91 -64.33
CA CYS A 109 -3.65 -1.01 -63.36
C CYS A 109 -4.56 -1.79 -62.39
N LYS A 110 -5.35 -2.75 -62.89
CA LYS A 110 -6.18 -3.63 -62.05
C LYS A 110 -5.34 -4.46 -61.09
N ASP A 111 -4.26 -5.08 -61.57
CA ASP A 111 -3.34 -5.86 -60.74
C ASP A 111 -2.71 -4.99 -59.64
N GLN A 112 -2.31 -3.77 -59.97
CA GLN A 112 -1.79 -2.81 -58.99
C GLN A 112 -2.85 -2.41 -57.96
N MET A 113 -4.08 -2.15 -58.38
CA MET A 113 -5.20 -1.84 -57.47
C MET A 113 -5.46 -2.99 -56.49
N VAL A 114 -5.46 -4.25 -56.96
CA VAL A 114 -5.63 -5.41 -56.09
C VAL A 114 -4.51 -5.50 -55.05
N ARG A 115 -3.25 -5.30 -55.47
CA ARG A 115 -2.11 -5.28 -54.54
C ARG A 115 -2.24 -4.18 -53.48
N LEU A 116 -2.55 -2.95 -53.90
CA LEU A 116 -2.72 -1.83 -52.97
C LEU A 116 -3.87 -2.05 -51.98
N ARG A 117 -4.97 -2.68 -52.41
CA ARG A 117 -6.07 -3.07 -51.50
C ARG A 117 -5.61 -4.10 -50.47
N SER A 118 -4.82 -5.08 -50.89
CA SER A 118 -4.22 -6.06 -49.97
C SER A 118 -3.27 -5.40 -48.97
N ASP A 119 -2.39 -4.51 -49.44
CA ASP A 119 -1.44 -3.78 -48.58
C ASP A 119 -2.17 -2.88 -47.58
N LEU A 120 -3.25 -2.22 -48.01
CA LEU A 120 -4.11 -1.43 -47.13
C LEU A 120 -4.74 -2.29 -46.04
N SER A 121 -5.33 -3.43 -46.40
CA SER A 121 -5.94 -4.36 -45.44
C SER A 121 -4.92 -4.86 -44.40
N LEU A 122 -3.69 -5.18 -44.83
CA LEU A 122 -2.61 -5.57 -43.91
C LEU A 122 -2.20 -4.43 -42.98
N ALA A 123 -2.11 -3.20 -43.50
CA ALA A 123 -1.79 -2.02 -42.71
C ALA A 123 -2.88 -1.70 -41.68
N GLU A 124 -4.16 -1.82 -42.06
CA GLU A 124 -5.31 -1.63 -41.18
C GLU A 124 -5.36 -2.67 -40.06
N ALA A 125 -5.13 -3.95 -40.38
CA ALA A 125 -5.00 -5.01 -39.39
C ALA A 125 -3.84 -4.75 -38.42
N GLY A 126 -2.70 -4.25 -38.93
CA GLY A 126 -1.55 -3.84 -38.13
C GLY A 126 -1.88 -2.69 -37.17
N LYS A 127 -2.60 -1.66 -37.66
CA LYS A 127 -3.09 -0.53 -36.86
C LYS A 127 -4.00 -1.01 -35.74
N ALA A 128 -5.01 -1.84 -36.04
CA ALA A 128 -5.95 -2.35 -35.04
C ALA A 128 -5.23 -3.16 -33.94
N ARG A 129 -4.24 -3.99 -34.31
CA ARG A 129 -3.42 -4.73 -33.35
C ARG A 129 -2.62 -3.79 -32.43
N LEU A 130 -1.99 -2.76 -32.99
CA LEU A 130 -1.22 -1.79 -32.21
C LEU A 130 -2.11 -0.96 -31.28
N GLN A 131 -3.30 -0.57 -31.72
CA GLN A 131 -4.30 0.10 -30.88
C GLN A 131 -4.71 -0.78 -29.69
N GLY A 132 -4.99 -2.08 -29.92
CA GLY A 132 -5.30 -3.00 -28.82
C GLY A 132 -4.14 -3.19 -27.83
N GLN A 133 -2.89 -3.17 -28.30
CA GLN A 133 -1.71 -3.20 -27.44
C GLN A 133 -1.56 -1.91 -26.63
N LEU A 134 -1.82 -0.74 -27.23
CA LEU A 134 -1.80 0.55 -26.54
C LEU A 134 -2.81 0.57 -25.40
N ASP A 135 -4.07 0.20 -25.67
CA ASP A 135 -5.13 0.15 -24.66
C ASP A 135 -4.78 -0.81 -23.51
N ALA A 136 -4.18 -1.96 -23.82
CA ALA A 136 -3.72 -2.90 -22.80
C ALA A 136 -2.62 -2.28 -21.92
N LYS A 137 -1.64 -1.61 -22.52
CA LYS A 137 -0.56 -0.92 -21.80
C LYS A 137 -1.08 0.24 -20.97
N GLU A 138 -2.05 1.00 -21.45
CA GLU A 138 -2.69 2.07 -20.68
C GLU A 138 -3.40 1.54 -19.43
N ARG A 139 -4.10 0.40 -19.55
CA ARG A 139 -4.73 -0.27 -18.39
C ARG A 139 -3.69 -0.77 -17.38
N GLU A 140 -2.59 -1.35 -17.85
CA GLU A 140 -1.47 -1.78 -17.00
C GLU A 140 -0.88 -0.58 -16.24
N ILE A 141 -0.59 0.53 -16.94
CA ILE A 141 -0.09 1.78 -16.34
C ILE A 141 -1.05 2.28 -15.27
N CYS A 142 -2.36 2.31 -15.53
CA CYS A 142 -3.36 2.73 -14.54
C CYS A 142 -3.34 1.83 -13.29
N SER A 143 -3.20 0.51 -13.46
CA SER A 143 -3.07 -0.45 -12.36
C SER A 143 -1.80 -0.20 -11.53
N HIS A 144 -0.66 -0.02 -12.20
CA HIS A 144 0.61 0.29 -11.53
C HIS A 144 0.56 1.62 -10.77
N LEU A 145 -0.03 2.66 -11.36
CA LEU A 145 -0.21 3.96 -10.69
C LEU A 145 -1.10 3.85 -9.46
N HIS A 146 -2.18 3.04 -9.51
CA HIS A 146 -3.03 2.81 -8.35
C HIS A 146 -2.27 2.11 -7.22
N LYS A 147 -1.52 1.05 -7.54
CA LYS A 147 -0.67 0.31 -6.57
C LYS A 147 0.40 1.22 -5.95
N ALA A 148 1.05 2.07 -6.76
CA ALA A 148 2.06 3.01 -6.29
C ALA A 148 1.46 4.05 -5.34
N ARG A 149 0.29 4.60 -5.67
CA ARG A 149 -0.43 5.55 -4.79
C ARG A 149 -0.83 4.92 -3.46
N PHE A 150 -1.39 3.71 -3.50
CA PHE A 150 -1.77 2.98 -2.30
C PHE A 150 -0.55 2.70 -1.40
N SER A 151 0.54 2.22 -1.99
CA SER A 151 1.79 1.95 -1.27
C SER A 151 2.36 3.22 -0.64
N LYS A 152 2.36 4.34 -1.38
CA LYS A 152 2.80 5.65 -0.87
C LYS A 152 2.00 6.07 0.37
N LEU A 153 0.68 5.98 0.32
CA LEU A 153 -0.17 6.32 1.47
C LEU A 153 0.11 5.41 2.68
N SER A 154 0.33 4.11 2.44
CA SER A 154 0.71 3.17 3.49
C SER A 154 2.05 3.52 4.13
N TYR A 155 3.05 3.93 3.33
CA TYR A 155 4.35 4.37 3.85
C TYR A 155 4.25 5.69 4.63
N GLU A 156 3.43 6.64 4.16
CA GLU A 156 3.18 7.89 4.86
C GLU A 156 2.52 7.66 6.23
N ASP A 157 1.52 6.76 6.32
CA ASP A 157 0.90 6.37 7.58
C ASP A 157 1.89 5.68 8.53
N ALA A 158 2.68 4.72 8.03
CA ALA A 158 3.72 4.05 8.82
C ALA A 158 4.79 5.05 9.33
N THR A 159 5.22 5.98 8.49
CA THR A 159 6.20 7.01 8.85
C THR A 159 5.64 7.94 9.92
N SER A 160 4.37 8.33 9.81
CA SER A 160 3.67 9.13 10.82
C SER A 160 3.63 8.41 12.18
N ARG A 161 3.30 7.12 12.20
CA ARG A 161 3.29 6.29 13.43
C ARG A 161 4.68 6.17 14.06
N LEU A 162 5.69 5.85 13.25
CA LEU A 162 7.07 5.78 13.75
C LEU A 162 7.55 7.12 14.30
N SER A 163 7.14 8.23 13.69
CA SER A 163 7.47 9.57 14.17
C SER A 163 6.86 9.86 15.55
N SER A 164 5.60 9.45 15.76
CA SER A 164 4.90 9.67 17.03
C SER A 164 5.42 8.74 18.14
N GLU A 165 5.75 7.48 17.82
CA GLU A 165 6.41 6.55 18.74
C GLU A 165 7.79 7.07 19.15
N ARG A 166 8.58 7.59 18.21
CA ARG A 166 9.87 8.22 18.50
C ARG A 166 9.72 9.40 19.45
N ASP A 167 8.72 10.26 19.24
CA ASP A 167 8.44 11.40 20.13
C ASP A 167 8.00 10.96 21.52
N GLU A 168 7.20 9.91 21.62
CA GLU A 168 6.80 9.32 22.90
C GLU A 168 7.99 8.73 23.66
N LEU A 169 8.84 7.95 23.00
CA LEU A 169 10.05 7.40 23.59
C LEU A 169 11.01 8.50 24.06
N HIS A 170 11.15 9.59 23.29
CA HIS A 170 11.94 10.73 23.75
C HIS A 170 11.35 11.39 25.01
N ARG A 171 10.03 11.55 25.08
CA ARG A 171 9.36 12.09 26.29
C ARG A 171 9.57 11.18 27.49
N GLN A 172 9.42 9.87 27.33
CA GLN A 172 9.64 8.88 28.38
C GLN A 172 11.10 8.86 28.85
N ASN A 173 12.06 8.85 27.93
CA ASN A 173 13.49 8.89 28.27
C ASN A 173 13.85 10.18 29.03
N ALA A 174 13.35 11.33 28.59
CA ALA A 174 13.53 12.58 29.33
C ALA A 174 12.92 12.51 30.75
N GLY A 175 11.78 11.84 30.92
CA GLY A 175 11.18 11.56 32.22
C GLY A 175 12.08 10.69 33.11
N LEU A 176 12.60 9.59 32.57
CA LEU A 176 13.52 8.69 33.27
C LEU A 176 14.81 9.38 33.69
N GLN A 177 15.39 10.22 32.83
CA GLN A 177 16.58 11.00 33.16
C GLN A 177 16.33 11.96 34.34
N ARG A 178 15.17 12.61 34.40
CA ARG A 178 14.78 13.46 35.54
C ARG A 178 14.62 12.64 36.82
N GLN A 179 13.96 11.48 36.75
CA GLN A 179 13.81 10.59 37.90
C GLN A 179 15.16 10.08 38.40
N GLN A 180 16.06 9.69 37.50
CA GLN A 180 17.42 9.28 37.84
C GLN A 180 18.18 10.40 38.54
N ALA A 181 18.11 11.64 38.03
CA ALA A 181 18.73 12.80 38.66
C ALA A 181 18.16 13.07 40.06
N GLN A 182 16.84 12.94 40.23
CA GLN A 182 16.18 13.08 41.53
C GLN A 182 16.65 12.02 42.53
N VAL A 183 16.64 10.75 42.15
CA VAL A 183 17.10 9.64 43.00
C VAL A 183 18.58 9.82 43.37
N GLN A 184 19.42 10.25 42.43
CA GLN A 184 20.83 10.55 42.71
C GLN A 184 20.98 11.70 43.72
N HIS A 185 20.15 12.74 43.63
CA HIS A 185 20.16 13.83 44.60
C HIS A 185 19.71 13.38 45.98
N GLU A 186 18.64 12.58 46.06
CA GLU A 186 18.14 11.99 47.31
C GLU A 186 19.16 11.05 47.96
N LEU A 187 19.82 10.21 47.15
CA LEU A 187 20.90 9.33 47.62
C LEU A 187 22.05 10.14 48.20
N LYS A 188 22.56 11.15 47.48
CA LYS A 188 23.62 12.05 47.99
C LYS A 188 23.22 12.77 49.27
N ARG A 189 21.95 13.15 49.41
CA ARG A 189 21.43 13.75 50.66
C ARG A 189 21.48 12.73 51.80
N LYS A 190 21.06 11.49 51.57
CA LYS A 190 21.06 10.41 52.56
C LYS A 190 22.47 10.00 52.96
N ASP A 191 23.40 9.94 52.01
CA ASP A 191 24.82 9.67 52.29
C ASP A 191 25.40 10.72 53.26
N ARG A 192 25.12 12.01 53.03
CA ARG A 192 25.54 13.09 53.94
C ARG A 192 24.88 13.01 55.32
N GLU A 193 23.60 12.64 55.40
CA GLU A 193 22.91 12.42 56.67
C GLU A 193 23.55 11.24 57.44
N TYR A 194 23.91 10.17 56.73
CA TYR A 194 24.58 9.01 57.27
C TYR A 194 25.99 9.34 57.77
N GLU A 195 26.79 10.09 57.01
CA GLU A 195 28.10 10.58 57.44
C GLU A 195 28.01 11.39 58.75
N ARG A 196 27.04 12.31 58.86
CA ARG A 196 26.83 13.09 60.10
C ARG A 196 26.46 12.22 61.30
N LEU A 197 25.64 11.18 61.08
CA LEU A 197 25.28 10.23 62.15
C LEU A 197 26.48 9.38 62.56
N GLN A 198 27.32 8.97 61.60
CA GLN A 198 28.57 8.29 61.90
C GLN A 198 29.50 9.17 62.72
N ASP A 199 29.65 10.45 62.37
CA ASP A 199 30.49 11.39 63.13
C ASP A 199 29.96 11.58 64.56
N ARG A 200 28.66 11.81 64.72
CA ARG A 200 28.05 11.91 66.06
C ARG A 200 28.23 10.64 66.89
N LEU A 201 28.15 9.47 66.26
CA LEU A 201 28.42 8.20 66.94
C LEU A 201 29.90 8.09 67.34
N ARG A 202 30.83 8.51 66.49
CA ARG A 202 32.27 8.57 66.82
C ARG A 202 32.49 9.48 68.02
N ASP A 203 31.90 10.67 68.02
CA ASP A 203 31.97 11.62 69.14
C ASP A 203 31.46 11.00 70.44
N LEU A 204 30.24 10.43 70.44
CA LEU A 204 29.67 9.75 71.61
C LEU A 204 30.53 8.58 72.11
N LEU A 205 31.14 7.81 71.20
CA LEU A 205 32.07 6.74 71.58
C LEU A 205 33.35 7.29 72.21
N THR A 206 33.85 8.45 71.74
CA THR A 206 35.01 9.10 72.37
C THR A 206 34.66 9.70 73.72
N GLU A 207 33.48 10.30 73.87
CA GLU A 207 32.95 10.80 75.15
C GLU A 207 32.79 9.66 76.14
N LYS A 208 32.13 8.57 75.76
CA LYS A 208 31.99 7.38 76.60
C LYS A 208 33.35 6.80 77.01
N LYS A 209 34.35 6.82 76.13
CA LYS A 209 35.74 6.43 76.46
C LYS A 209 36.39 7.40 77.45
N ARG A 210 36.09 8.70 77.39
CA ARG A 210 36.56 9.71 78.34
C ARG A 210 35.86 9.54 79.69
N GLU A 211 34.53 9.42 79.71
CA GLU A 211 33.74 9.15 80.93
C GLU A 211 34.17 7.84 81.60
N ALA A 212 34.45 6.78 80.82
CA ALA A 212 34.99 5.53 81.36
C ALA A 212 36.40 5.67 81.96
N LYS A 213 37.17 6.72 81.61
CA LYS A 213 38.43 7.09 82.29
C LYS A 213 38.19 7.99 83.50
N VAL A 214 37.17 8.85 83.46
CA VAL A 214 36.77 9.69 84.59
C VAL A 214 36.15 8.86 85.72
N ALA A 215 35.44 7.76 85.42
CA ALA A 215 34.86 6.88 86.44
C ALA A 215 35.89 6.27 87.43
N PRO A 216 37.04 5.72 87.00
CA PRO A 216 38.08 5.27 87.93
C PRO A 216 38.82 6.44 88.61
N GLU A 217 38.96 7.61 87.98
CA GLU A 217 39.54 8.82 88.59
C GLU A 217 38.64 9.42 89.69
N ALA A 218 37.31 9.44 89.46
CA ALA A 218 36.32 9.80 90.44
C ALA A 218 36.23 8.75 91.56
N ALA A 219 36.37 7.46 91.26
CA ALA A 219 36.49 6.42 92.29
C ALA A 219 37.76 6.57 93.13
N THR A 220 38.87 7.04 92.54
CA THR A 220 40.09 7.37 93.31
C THR A 220 39.92 8.63 94.15
N ALA A 221 39.20 9.65 93.66
CA ALA A 221 38.83 10.84 94.43
C ALA A 221 37.83 10.53 95.56
N ILE A 222 36.87 9.63 95.34
CA ILE A 222 35.94 9.12 96.36
C ILE A 222 36.69 8.27 97.38
N HIS A 223 37.67 7.44 96.97
CA HIS A 223 38.56 6.77 97.91
C HIS A 223 39.39 7.76 98.74
N ALA A 224 39.76 8.92 98.18
CA ALA A 224 40.41 10.01 98.91
C ALA A 224 39.45 10.77 99.86
N GLU A 225 38.18 10.99 99.48
CA GLU A 225 37.16 11.59 100.36
C GLU A 225 36.68 10.62 101.46
N VAL A 226 36.64 9.31 101.19
CA VAL A 226 36.38 8.26 102.20
C VAL A 226 37.58 8.15 103.15
N ALA A 227 38.81 8.36 102.68
CA ALA A 227 39.98 8.53 103.54
C ALA A 227 39.94 9.83 104.37
N ALA A 228 39.17 10.85 103.94
CA ALA A 228 38.93 12.10 104.66
C ALA A 228 37.72 12.07 105.61
N GLY A 229 37.09 10.91 105.84
CA GLY A 229 36.28 10.68 107.04
C GLY A 229 34.98 11.48 107.18
N SER A 230 34.28 11.80 106.09
CA SER A 230 32.95 12.44 106.18
C SER A 230 31.81 11.40 106.13
N HIS A 231 31.42 10.88 107.30
CA HIS A 231 30.25 10.01 107.46
C HIS A 231 29.04 10.81 107.96
N SER A 232 28.33 11.49 107.05
CA SER A 232 27.00 12.02 107.34
C SER A 232 25.96 10.90 107.17
N ARG A 233 25.50 10.36 108.31
CA ARG A 233 24.44 9.34 108.40
C ARG A 233 23.11 9.93 107.88
N PRO A 234 22.45 9.35 106.86
CA PRO A 234 21.17 9.87 106.39
C PRO A 234 20.10 9.60 107.44
N THR A 235 19.45 10.66 107.90
CA THR A 235 18.28 10.61 108.79
C THR A 235 17.07 10.03 108.04
N ARG A 236 16.13 9.41 108.77
CA ARG A 236 14.86 8.80 108.25
C ARG A 236 14.05 9.70 107.29
N ALA A 237 14.28 11.01 107.29
CA ALA A 237 13.69 11.95 106.33
C ALA A 237 14.22 11.74 104.89
N HIS A 238 15.49 11.36 104.72
CA HIS A 238 16.10 11.12 103.41
C HIS A 238 15.63 9.80 102.78
N GLU A 239 15.34 8.76 103.58
CA GLU A 239 14.75 7.51 103.08
C GLU A 239 13.33 7.74 102.55
N LYS A 240 12.52 8.53 103.27
CA LYS A 240 11.16 8.89 102.82
C LYS A 240 11.20 9.74 101.55
N ALA A 241 12.14 10.68 101.46
CA ALA A 241 12.36 11.49 100.24
C ALA A 241 12.87 10.64 99.06
N ALA A 242 13.75 9.67 99.29
CA ALA A 242 14.23 8.75 98.26
C ALA A 242 13.13 7.83 97.73
N VAL A 243 12.27 7.32 98.61
CA VAL A 243 11.09 6.51 98.21
C VAL A 243 10.08 7.38 97.44
N GLN A 244 9.82 8.62 97.86
CA GLN A 244 8.96 9.54 97.11
C GLN A 244 9.56 9.92 95.74
N ALA A 245 10.86 10.14 95.65
CA ALA A 245 11.53 10.38 94.37
C ALA A 245 11.47 9.16 93.44
N ALA A 246 11.58 7.95 93.99
CA ALA A 246 11.41 6.72 93.22
C ALA A 246 9.96 6.58 92.70
N ILE A 247 8.95 6.83 93.55
CA ILE A 247 7.53 6.81 93.14
C ILE A 247 7.26 7.86 92.06
N ALA A 248 7.72 9.10 92.24
CA ALA A 248 7.59 10.15 91.24
C ALA A 248 8.30 9.78 89.91
N GLY A 249 9.45 9.10 89.98
CA GLY A 249 10.14 8.56 88.80
C GLY A 249 9.36 7.44 88.10
N TYR A 250 8.65 6.59 88.84
CA TYR A 250 7.76 5.57 88.29
C TYR A 250 6.50 6.19 87.66
N GLU A 251 5.90 7.18 88.31
CA GLU A 251 4.74 7.91 87.78
C GLU A 251 5.12 8.67 86.49
N ALA A 252 6.27 9.33 86.46
CA ALA A 252 6.78 9.99 85.26
C ALA A 252 6.98 9.01 84.09
N LYS A 253 7.63 7.86 84.35
CA LYS A 253 7.79 6.81 83.34
C LYS A 253 6.45 6.23 82.88
N GLN A 254 5.48 6.10 83.77
CA GLN A 254 4.15 5.63 83.41
C GLN A 254 3.44 6.63 82.48
N THR A 255 3.59 7.94 82.73
CA THR A 255 3.05 8.97 81.83
C THR A 255 3.76 9.02 80.48
N GLU A 256 5.08 8.83 80.45
CA GLU A 256 5.87 8.77 79.21
C GLU A 256 5.45 7.56 78.36
N LEU A 257 5.32 6.38 78.96
CA LEU A 257 4.83 5.18 78.27
C LEU A 257 3.40 5.33 77.74
N GLN A 258 2.52 6.05 78.47
CA GLN A 258 1.18 6.36 77.98
C GLN A 258 1.23 7.31 76.76
N GLN A 259 2.09 8.33 76.78
CA GLN A 259 2.29 9.23 75.65
C GLN A 259 2.89 8.53 74.43
N GLU A 260 3.84 7.62 74.63
CA GLU A 260 4.40 6.79 73.57
C GLU A 260 3.33 5.85 72.98
N ALA A 261 2.52 5.21 73.82
CA ALA A 261 1.44 4.34 73.36
C ALA A 261 0.41 5.11 72.52
N ASP A 262 0.05 6.33 72.93
CA ASP A 262 -0.87 7.18 72.17
C ASP A 262 -0.25 7.71 70.87
N SER A 263 1.06 8.00 70.88
CA SER A 263 1.82 8.36 69.68
C SER A 263 1.90 7.21 68.68
N LEU A 264 2.10 5.98 69.17
CA LEU A 264 2.09 4.78 68.32
C LEU A 264 0.71 4.48 67.74
N ARG A 265 -0.37 4.68 68.52
CA ARG A 265 -1.74 4.56 68.04
C ARG A 265 -2.06 5.58 66.95
N SER A 266 -1.64 6.84 67.11
CA SER A 266 -1.86 7.87 66.09
C SER A 266 -1.07 7.59 64.80
N ALA A 267 0.19 7.15 64.92
CA ALA A 267 1.01 6.73 63.77
C ALA A 267 0.40 5.55 63.00
N LEU A 268 -0.13 4.55 63.73
CA LEU A 268 -0.85 3.43 63.12
C LEU A 268 -2.09 3.88 62.37
N HIS A 269 -2.88 4.79 62.94
CA HIS A 269 -4.07 5.33 62.28
C HIS A 269 -3.72 6.12 61.01
N SER A 270 -2.64 6.91 61.04
CA SER A 270 -2.13 7.62 59.86
C SER A 270 -1.72 6.66 58.74
N LEU A 271 -0.96 5.60 59.07
CA LEU A 271 -0.55 4.57 58.11
C LEU A 271 -1.75 3.84 57.49
N GLN A 272 -2.76 3.52 58.30
CA GLN A 272 -4.00 2.92 57.80
C GLN A 272 -4.73 3.85 56.83
N GLN A 273 -4.80 5.15 57.14
CA GLN A 273 -5.44 6.15 56.28
C GLN A 273 -4.68 6.33 54.95
N GLU A 274 -3.35 6.36 54.99
CA GLU A 274 -2.52 6.38 53.77
C GLU A 274 -2.75 5.13 52.91
N HIS A 275 -2.82 3.95 53.53
CA HIS A 275 -3.11 2.71 52.81
C HIS A 275 -4.50 2.75 52.14
N CYS A 276 -5.54 3.22 52.85
CA CYS A 276 -6.86 3.43 52.26
C CYS A 276 -6.83 4.42 51.09
N ASN A 277 -6.10 5.52 51.20
CA ASN A 277 -5.95 6.50 50.12
C ASN A 277 -5.24 5.91 48.89
N LEU A 278 -4.20 5.11 49.09
CA LEU A 278 -3.48 4.43 48.00
C LEU A 278 -4.35 3.39 47.29
N VAL A 279 -5.18 2.65 48.03
CA VAL A 279 -6.13 1.69 47.45
C VAL A 279 -7.22 2.42 46.66
N ASN A 280 -7.76 3.52 47.18
CA ASN A 280 -8.79 4.30 46.50
C ASN A 280 -8.28 5.01 45.24
N GLN A 281 -6.99 5.40 45.20
CA GLN A 281 -6.36 5.98 44.00
C GLN A 281 -6.10 4.93 42.90
N ARG A 282 -6.13 3.63 43.23
CA ARG A 282 -5.79 2.53 42.31
C ARG A 282 -7.00 1.86 41.67
N ALA A 283 -8.22 2.30 42.00
CA ALA A 283 -9.44 1.94 41.28
C ALA A 283 -9.64 2.91 40.09
N PRO A 284 -9.69 2.43 38.83
CA PRO A 284 -9.77 3.31 37.67
C PRO A 284 -11.12 4.01 37.57
N SER A 285 -11.06 5.34 37.50
CA SER A 285 -12.11 6.24 37.03
C SER A 285 -12.50 5.87 35.59
N ALA A 286 -13.62 5.17 35.42
CA ALA A 286 -14.24 4.88 34.14
C ALA A 286 -15.63 5.52 34.11
N ALA A 287 -15.69 6.85 34.08
CA ALA A 287 -16.93 7.58 33.80
C ALA A 287 -16.58 8.96 33.24
N ASN A 288 -16.33 9.03 31.93
CA ASN A 288 -16.57 10.21 31.11
C ASN A 288 -16.29 9.90 29.64
N THR A 289 -17.28 9.37 28.92
CA THR A 289 -17.63 9.84 27.57
C THR A 289 -18.96 9.24 27.11
N ALA A 290 -19.89 10.09 26.73
CA ALA A 290 -21.07 9.82 25.91
C ALA A 290 -21.20 11.02 24.92
N PRO A 291 -22.09 11.03 23.92
CA PRO A 291 -22.62 9.96 23.05
C PRO A 291 -22.58 10.36 21.55
N SER A 292 -22.77 9.42 20.60
CA SER A 292 -23.33 9.77 19.28
C SER A 292 -23.90 8.57 18.49
N ALA A 293 -25.24 8.53 18.45
CA ALA A 293 -26.15 8.28 17.33
C ALA A 293 -25.85 7.28 16.17
N ALA A 294 -26.87 6.43 15.98
CA ALA A 294 -27.52 6.00 14.72
C ALA A 294 -26.82 4.91 13.87
N ARG A 295 -27.50 3.99 13.16
CA ARG A 295 -28.90 3.52 13.05
C ARG A 295 -28.89 2.40 11.99
N ALA A 296 -29.81 1.42 12.16
CA ALA A 296 -30.39 0.52 11.16
C ALA A 296 -29.59 -0.69 10.63
N GLY A 297 -30.25 -1.86 10.73
CA GLY A 297 -29.85 -3.10 10.08
C GLY A 297 -30.57 -4.33 10.65
N GLN A 298 -31.91 -4.32 10.68
CA GLN A 298 -32.70 -5.53 10.98
C GLN A 298 -32.58 -6.53 9.82
N THR A 299 -32.09 -7.73 10.12
CA THR A 299 -32.52 -8.95 9.43
C THR A 299 -32.95 -10.00 10.44
N ARG A 300 -34.22 -10.38 10.31
CA ARG A 300 -34.89 -11.48 10.98
C ARG A 300 -34.12 -12.79 10.75
N ARG A 301 -33.73 -13.46 11.84
CA ARG A 301 -33.69 -14.93 11.95
C ARG A 301 -33.84 -15.32 13.42
N ALA A 302 -35.05 -15.12 13.93
CA ALA A 302 -35.51 -15.77 15.15
C ALA A 302 -36.25 -17.05 14.77
N ALA A 303 -35.55 -18.18 14.84
CA ALA A 303 -36.17 -19.48 15.07
C ALA A 303 -35.12 -20.40 15.68
N ASN A 304 -35.41 -20.87 16.89
CA ASN A 304 -34.77 -21.98 17.60
C ASN A 304 -33.48 -21.69 18.39
N ARG A 305 -33.61 -21.03 19.54
CA ARG A 305 -32.74 -21.28 20.70
C ARG A 305 -33.56 -21.28 21.98
N LYS A 306 -33.50 -22.39 22.73
CA LYS A 306 -34.00 -22.49 24.11
C LYS A 306 -33.42 -21.32 24.94
N PRO A 307 -34.17 -20.76 25.91
CA PRO A 307 -33.64 -19.70 26.76
C PRO A 307 -32.54 -20.29 27.63
N ALA A 308 -31.28 -20.03 27.28
CA ALA A 308 -30.18 -20.16 28.22
C ALA A 308 -30.42 -19.13 29.33
N ALA A 309 -30.37 -19.57 30.57
CA ALA A 309 -30.61 -18.77 31.77
C ALA A 309 -30.00 -17.36 31.64
N MET A 310 -30.82 -16.34 31.88
CA MET A 310 -30.39 -14.94 31.90
C MET A 310 -29.19 -14.80 32.83
N LEU A 311 -28.06 -14.36 32.28
CA LEU A 311 -26.94 -13.87 33.06
C LEU A 311 -27.40 -12.57 33.76
N PRO A 312 -27.04 -12.34 35.03
CA PRO A 312 -27.07 -10.99 35.59
C PRO A 312 -26.04 -10.15 34.82
N ASP A 313 -26.47 -9.00 34.29
CA ASP A 313 -25.59 -8.06 33.57
C ASP A 313 -24.65 -7.27 34.52
N ASP A 314 -24.76 -7.50 35.83
CA ASP A 314 -23.98 -6.83 36.87
C ASP A 314 -22.74 -7.67 37.28
N PRO A 315 -21.51 -7.12 37.21
CA PRO A 315 -20.28 -7.82 37.58
C PRO A 315 -20.24 -8.23 39.06
N ASP A 316 -20.91 -7.48 39.93
CA ASP A 316 -21.02 -7.76 41.36
C ASP A 316 -21.91 -8.96 41.66
N GLY A 317 -22.89 -9.25 40.80
CA GLY A 317 -23.76 -10.41 40.92
C GLY A 317 -23.05 -11.71 40.59
N LEU A 318 -22.14 -11.70 39.60
CA LEU A 318 -21.33 -12.86 39.19
C LEU A 318 -20.35 -13.30 40.29
N MET A 319 -19.81 -12.36 41.06
CA MET A 319 -18.88 -12.63 42.16
C MET A 319 -19.56 -13.22 43.42
N GLN A 320 -20.89 -13.11 43.51
CA GLN A 320 -21.68 -13.63 44.63
C GLN A 320 -22.24 -15.04 44.39
N LEU A 321 -22.08 -15.59 43.18
CA LEU A 321 -22.53 -16.95 42.89
C LEU A 321 -21.64 -18.00 43.57
N PRO A 322 -22.22 -19.11 44.07
CA PRO A 322 -21.43 -20.23 44.56
C PRO A 322 -20.47 -20.74 43.48
N LYS A 323 -19.22 -21.00 43.87
CA LYS A 323 -18.13 -21.41 42.96
C LYS A 323 -18.49 -22.57 42.02
N GLY A 324 -19.23 -23.57 42.50
CA GLY A 324 -19.72 -24.68 41.67
C GLY A 324 -20.76 -24.27 40.62
N HIS A 325 -21.57 -23.27 40.92
CA HIS A 325 -22.52 -22.68 39.97
C HIS A 325 -21.80 -21.90 38.88
N LEU A 326 -20.75 -21.16 39.26
CA LEU A 326 -19.90 -20.41 38.33
C LEU A 326 -19.12 -21.33 37.38
N GLN A 327 -18.58 -22.45 37.89
CA GLN A 327 -17.97 -23.50 37.07
C GLN A 327 -18.97 -24.14 36.09
N GLY A 328 -20.22 -24.38 36.52
CA GLY A 328 -21.29 -24.90 35.64
C GLY A 328 -21.65 -23.93 34.51
N LEU A 329 -21.78 -22.64 34.82
CA LEU A 329 -22.05 -21.59 33.83
C LEU A 329 -20.90 -21.42 32.83
N LEU A 330 -19.66 -21.35 33.31
CA LEU A 330 -18.47 -21.27 32.46
C LEU A 330 -18.31 -22.52 31.58
N GLY A 331 -18.55 -23.72 32.13
CA GLY A 331 -18.55 -24.96 31.37
C GLY A 331 -19.60 -24.99 30.26
N SER A 332 -20.82 -24.50 30.54
CA SER A 332 -21.89 -24.40 29.55
C SER A 332 -21.54 -23.39 28.43
N ARG A 333 -20.91 -22.26 28.78
CA ARG A 333 -20.44 -21.25 27.83
C ARG A 333 -19.29 -21.77 26.97
N LEU A 334 -18.34 -22.48 27.55
CA LEU A 334 -17.25 -23.14 26.82
C LEU A 334 -17.79 -24.17 25.82
N ALA A 335 -18.77 -24.98 26.23
CA ALA A 335 -19.42 -25.93 25.32
C ALA A 335 -20.17 -25.22 24.18
N GLN A 336 -20.79 -24.07 24.46
CA GLN A 336 -21.47 -23.26 23.44
C GLN A 336 -20.50 -22.59 22.47
N LEU A 337 -19.36 -22.09 22.96
CA LEU A 337 -18.29 -21.51 22.14
C LEU A 337 -17.68 -22.57 21.23
N LYS A 338 -17.30 -23.74 21.79
CA LYS A 338 -16.73 -24.86 21.01
C LYS A 338 -17.65 -25.32 19.88
N ARG A 339 -18.97 -25.32 20.09
CA ARG A 339 -19.96 -25.61 19.03
C ARG A 339 -20.01 -24.54 17.94
N ARG A 340 -19.81 -23.26 18.29
CA ARG A 340 -19.77 -22.17 17.31
C ARG A 340 -18.48 -22.24 16.49
N THR A 341 -17.36 -22.54 17.13
CA THR A 341 -16.06 -22.72 16.47
C THR A 341 -16.08 -23.90 15.52
N SER A 342 -16.69 -25.03 15.90
CA SER A 342 -16.86 -26.17 14.99
C SER A 342 -17.79 -25.90 13.81
N LEU A 343 -18.82 -25.06 13.98
CA LEU A 343 -19.71 -24.66 12.89
C LEU A 343 -19.00 -23.72 11.90
N LEU A 344 -18.23 -22.75 12.41
CA LEU A 344 -17.44 -21.83 11.59
C LEU A 344 -16.29 -22.54 10.85
N ALA A 345 -15.71 -23.60 11.43
CA ALA A 345 -14.70 -24.42 10.77
C ALA A 345 -15.27 -25.33 9.66
N ALA A 346 -16.56 -25.66 9.70
CA ALA A 346 -17.22 -26.51 8.71
C ALA A 346 -17.71 -25.73 7.45
N ASP A 347 -18.00 -24.44 7.60
CA ASP A 347 -18.49 -23.55 6.53
C ASP A 347 -17.35 -22.76 5.82
N GLY A 348 -16.10 -23.22 5.92
CA GLY A 348 -14.94 -22.53 5.37
C GLY A 348 -14.95 -22.45 3.83
N LEU A 349 -15.41 -21.34 3.28
CA LEU A 349 -15.18 -20.97 1.87
C LEU A 349 -13.68 -20.72 1.68
N SER A 350 -13.08 -21.39 0.69
CA SER A 350 -11.68 -21.18 0.32
C SER A 350 -11.48 -19.76 -0.21
N ALA A 351 -10.34 -19.14 0.09
CA ALA A 351 -9.95 -17.83 -0.45
C ALA A 351 -9.93 -17.78 -1.99
N GLU A 352 -9.96 -18.95 -2.66
CA GLU A 352 -9.98 -19.11 -4.11
C GLU A 352 -11.38 -18.91 -4.75
N GLU A 353 -12.48 -18.97 -3.99
CA GLU A 353 -13.85 -18.88 -4.53
C GLU A 353 -14.41 -17.44 -4.53
N VAL A 354 -13.64 -16.46 -4.04
CA VAL A 354 -14.11 -15.09 -3.81
C VAL A 354 -13.59 -14.14 -4.88
N THR A 355 -14.51 -13.61 -5.69
CA THR A 355 -14.18 -12.77 -6.87
C THR A 355 -14.49 -11.29 -6.66
N SER A 356 -15.33 -10.93 -5.67
CA SER A 356 -15.75 -9.55 -5.42
C SER A 356 -15.04 -8.90 -4.21
N PRO A 357 -14.68 -7.60 -4.27
CA PRO A 357 -14.07 -6.89 -3.14
C PRO A 357 -14.97 -6.81 -1.90
N GLN A 358 -16.30 -6.88 -2.07
CA GLN A 358 -17.25 -6.91 -0.94
C GLN A 358 -17.22 -8.26 -0.22
N GLU A 359 -17.06 -9.35 -0.96
CA GLU A 359 -16.92 -10.70 -0.42
C GLU A 359 -15.57 -10.87 0.31
N GLN A 360 -14.49 -10.28 -0.22
CA GLN A 360 -13.18 -10.26 0.46
C GLN A 360 -13.21 -9.51 1.81
N LYS A 361 -14.04 -8.46 1.90
CA LYS A 361 -14.26 -7.75 3.17
C LYS A 361 -15.03 -8.62 4.17
N LEU A 362 -16.08 -9.29 3.71
CA LEU A 362 -16.86 -10.22 4.53
C LEU A 362 -16.02 -11.42 5.02
N LEU A 363 -15.11 -11.95 4.19
CA LEU A 363 -14.16 -12.97 4.62
C LEU A 363 -13.26 -12.48 5.76
N ARG A 364 -12.67 -11.29 5.63
CA ARG A 364 -11.85 -10.70 6.72
C ARG A 364 -12.67 -10.47 8.00
N ASP A 365 -13.91 -10.02 7.88
CA ASP A 365 -14.79 -9.82 9.03
C ASP A 365 -15.14 -11.17 9.70
N LEU A 366 -15.31 -12.25 8.91
CA LEU A 366 -15.52 -13.61 9.42
C LEU A 366 -14.28 -14.20 10.10
N GLU A 367 -13.08 -14.00 9.53
CA GLU A 367 -11.80 -14.36 10.14
C GLU A 367 -11.58 -13.61 11.47
N GLY A 368 -11.93 -12.32 11.51
CA GLY A 368 -11.95 -11.52 12.74
C GLY A 368 -12.92 -12.07 13.79
N CYS A 369 -14.10 -12.56 13.37
CA CYS A 369 -15.03 -13.23 14.28
C CYS A 369 -14.48 -14.57 14.79
N HIS A 370 -13.75 -15.31 13.96
CA HIS A 370 -13.15 -16.59 14.33
C HIS A 370 -12.07 -16.41 15.40
N THR A 371 -11.17 -15.46 15.21
CA THR A 371 -10.12 -15.12 16.19
C THR A 371 -10.72 -14.66 17.52
N LEU A 372 -11.73 -13.79 17.50
CA LEU A 372 -12.41 -13.34 18.72
C LEU A 372 -13.08 -14.49 19.50
N ILE A 373 -13.70 -15.45 18.81
CA ILE A 373 -14.32 -16.61 19.46
C ILE A 373 -13.24 -17.52 20.08
N GLN A 374 -12.10 -17.71 19.42
CA GLN A 374 -10.97 -18.48 19.97
C GLN A 374 -10.38 -17.82 21.22
N GLU A 375 -10.23 -16.50 21.24
CA GLU A 375 -9.78 -15.76 22.42
C GLU A 375 -10.76 -15.92 23.60
N GLN A 376 -12.07 -15.86 23.33
CA GLN A 376 -13.09 -16.10 24.35
C GLN A 376 -13.03 -17.53 24.92
N GLU A 377 -12.76 -18.53 24.09
CA GLU A 377 -12.55 -19.91 24.55
C GLU A 377 -11.32 -20.04 25.45
N LEU A 378 -10.21 -19.39 25.09
CA LEU A 378 -8.98 -19.39 25.88
C LEU A 378 -9.21 -18.78 27.26
N LEU A 379 -9.85 -17.60 27.32
CA LEU A 379 -10.11 -16.89 28.57
C LEU A 379 -11.02 -17.70 29.52
N VAL A 380 -12.08 -18.33 28.98
CA VAL A 380 -12.97 -19.19 29.78
C VAL A 380 -12.23 -20.44 30.29
N THR A 381 -11.34 -21.00 29.47
CA THR A 381 -10.51 -22.16 29.87
C THR A 381 -9.55 -21.78 31.00
N MET A 382 -8.88 -20.63 30.90
CA MET A 382 -8.00 -20.12 31.95
C MET A 382 -8.76 -19.83 33.26
N ALA A 383 -9.97 -19.28 33.19
CA ALA A 383 -10.80 -19.05 34.36
C ALA A 383 -11.23 -20.37 35.04
N MET A 384 -11.57 -21.40 34.26
CA MET A 384 -11.88 -22.74 34.78
C MET A 384 -10.68 -23.41 35.47
N ASP A 385 -9.47 -23.24 34.92
CA ASP A 385 -8.24 -23.76 35.51
C ASP A 385 -7.88 -23.05 36.81
N ALA A 386 -8.06 -21.73 36.88
CA ALA A 386 -7.84 -20.94 38.10
C ALA A 386 -8.79 -21.39 39.23
N LEU A 387 -10.07 -21.59 38.92
CA LEU A 387 -11.06 -22.07 39.88
C LEU A 387 -10.77 -23.50 40.37
N SER A 388 -10.19 -24.35 39.50
CA SER A 388 -9.78 -25.72 39.83
C SER A 388 -8.52 -25.79 40.71
N ARG A 389 -7.52 -24.92 40.47
CA ARG A 389 -6.27 -24.88 41.25
C ARG A 389 -6.46 -24.51 42.72
N GLU A 390 -7.49 -23.73 43.01
CA GLU A 390 -7.81 -23.31 44.37
C GLU A 390 -8.54 -24.43 45.18
N GLN A 391 -8.95 -25.54 44.55
CA GLN A 391 -9.51 -26.72 45.24
C GLN A 391 -8.45 -27.68 45.82
N THR A 392 -7.20 -27.64 45.35
CA THR A 392 -6.15 -28.58 45.76
C THR A 392 -5.32 -28.10 46.96
N ALA A 393 -5.59 -26.89 47.47
CA ALA A 393 -4.95 -26.33 48.66
C ALA A 393 -5.80 -26.55 49.93
N GLY A 394 -5.83 -27.79 50.43
CA GLY A 394 -6.42 -28.16 51.73
C GLY A 394 -5.34 -28.51 52.78
N PRO A 395 -5.62 -28.37 54.09
CA PRO A 395 -4.60 -28.12 55.10
C PRO A 395 -4.08 -29.41 55.77
N ALA A 396 -2.77 -29.65 55.72
CA ALA A 396 -2.11 -30.62 56.59
C ALA A 396 -0.65 -30.26 56.87
N MET A 397 -0.25 -30.38 58.15
CA MET A 397 1.11 -30.53 58.70
C MET A 397 1.86 -29.26 59.16
N SER A 398 1.48 -28.79 60.35
CA SER A 398 2.04 -27.62 61.07
C SER A 398 3.34 -27.86 61.86
N SER A 399 4.11 -28.94 61.68
CA SER A 399 5.41 -29.09 62.41
C SER A 399 6.62 -29.49 61.57
N LYS A 400 6.42 -29.73 60.26
CA LYS A 400 7.51 -29.73 59.27
C LYS A 400 7.68 -28.36 58.60
N ALA A 401 6.73 -27.45 58.82
CA ALA A 401 6.69 -26.12 58.23
C ALA A 401 7.88 -25.27 58.70
N ASP A 402 8.22 -25.23 59.99
CA ASP A 402 9.22 -24.26 60.49
C ASP A 402 10.65 -24.54 59.99
N ASN A 403 11.02 -25.81 59.82
CA ASN A 403 12.32 -26.21 59.26
C ASN A 403 12.34 -26.12 57.71
N ALA A 404 11.20 -26.36 57.07
CA ALA A 404 11.02 -26.15 55.62
C ALA A 404 10.89 -24.67 55.26
N GLU A 405 10.45 -23.81 56.17
CA GLU A 405 10.27 -22.37 55.97
C GLU A 405 11.59 -21.61 56.08
N GLN A 406 12.51 -22.06 56.93
CA GLN A 406 13.88 -21.55 56.95
C GLN A 406 14.67 -21.96 55.69
N LEU A 407 14.52 -23.22 55.24
CA LEU A 407 15.09 -23.67 53.96
C LEU A 407 14.38 -23.06 52.74
N SER A 408 13.08 -22.77 52.80
CA SER A 408 12.35 -22.11 51.71
C SER A 408 12.65 -20.62 51.63
N LYS A 409 12.94 -19.93 52.75
CA LYS A 409 13.41 -18.53 52.75
C LYS A 409 14.80 -18.35 52.15
N ILE A 410 15.65 -19.38 52.18
CA ILE A 410 16.96 -19.39 51.50
C ILE A 410 16.85 -19.96 50.07
N ALA A 411 15.97 -20.94 49.84
CA ALA A 411 15.76 -21.54 48.52
C ALA A 411 14.90 -20.69 47.57
N SER A 412 14.03 -19.81 48.09
CA SER A 412 13.18 -18.91 47.28
C SER A 412 13.96 -17.83 46.54
N PRO A 413 14.88 -17.05 47.15
CA PRO A 413 15.70 -16.10 46.41
C PRO A 413 16.67 -16.81 45.47
N ARG A 414 17.18 -17.99 45.84
CA ARG A 414 18.06 -18.79 44.97
C ARG A 414 17.32 -19.37 43.75
N ARG A 415 16.06 -19.81 43.92
CA ARG A 415 15.19 -20.23 42.81
C ARG A 415 14.77 -19.05 41.94
N GLN A 416 14.49 -17.88 42.53
CA GLN A 416 14.21 -16.66 41.76
C GLN A 416 15.44 -16.18 40.98
N GLN A 417 16.64 -16.23 41.56
CA GLN A 417 17.89 -15.94 40.85
C GLN A 417 18.18 -16.95 39.75
N GLN A 418 17.96 -18.25 39.97
CA GLN A 418 18.12 -19.27 38.93
C GLN A 418 17.08 -19.14 37.82
N ALA A 419 15.83 -18.78 38.14
CA ALA A 419 14.80 -18.50 37.14
C ALA A 419 15.10 -17.22 36.35
N ALA A 420 15.60 -16.17 37.01
CA ALA A 420 16.03 -14.94 36.35
C ALA A 420 17.25 -15.16 35.46
N ALA A 421 18.23 -15.97 35.89
CA ALA A 421 19.37 -16.37 35.08
C ALA A 421 18.93 -17.19 33.86
N ALA A 422 18.02 -18.17 34.05
CA ALA A 422 17.47 -18.94 32.93
C ALA A 422 16.65 -18.08 31.96
N GLN A 423 15.93 -17.07 32.45
CA GLN A 423 15.23 -16.10 31.61
C GLN A 423 16.18 -15.18 30.86
N ALA A 424 17.29 -14.77 31.48
CA ALA A 424 18.35 -13.99 30.82
C ALA A 424 19.03 -14.82 29.72
N ASP A 425 19.39 -16.07 30.00
CA ASP A 425 19.95 -16.99 29.00
C ASP A 425 18.99 -17.22 27.83
N GLN A 426 17.68 -17.34 28.12
CA GLN A 426 16.66 -17.48 27.09
C GLN A 426 16.46 -16.20 26.28
N ALA A 427 16.61 -15.02 26.89
CA ALA A 427 16.58 -13.74 26.19
C ALA A 427 17.80 -13.59 25.28
N ASP A 428 19.00 -13.95 25.74
CA ASP A 428 20.23 -13.90 24.95
C ASP A 428 20.18 -14.83 23.74
N LEU A 429 19.58 -16.03 23.90
CA LEU A 429 19.35 -16.94 22.77
C LEU A 429 18.39 -16.34 21.74
N LYS A 430 17.32 -15.68 22.18
CA LYS A 430 16.39 -14.98 21.28
C LYS A 430 17.02 -13.79 20.58
N ILE A 431 17.88 -13.03 21.28
CA ILE A 431 18.62 -11.91 20.68
C ILE A 431 19.52 -12.44 19.57
N ARG A 432 20.29 -13.51 19.82
CA ARG A 432 21.12 -14.15 18.79
C ARG A 432 20.32 -14.69 17.61
N GLU A 433 19.15 -15.25 17.87
CA GLU A 433 18.24 -15.73 16.81
C GLU A 433 17.73 -14.57 15.96
N LEU A 434 17.32 -13.46 16.58
CA LEU A 434 16.89 -12.24 15.88
C LEU A 434 18.03 -11.59 15.09
N GLU A 435 19.24 -11.55 15.64
CA GLU A 435 20.43 -11.06 14.94
C GLU A 435 20.75 -11.92 13.70
N ALA A 436 20.63 -13.25 13.81
CA ALA A 436 20.80 -14.13 12.67
C ALA A 436 19.72 -13.92 11.60
N GLN A 437 18.46 -13.71 12.00
CA GLN A 437 17.37 -13.41 11.08
C GLN A 437 17.56 -12.06 10.39
N LEU A 438 17.99 -11.03 11.12
CA LEU A 438 18.32 -9.72 10.56
C LEU A 438 19.45 -9.82 9.55
N TRP A 439 20.53 -10.54 9.87
CA TRP A 439 21.64 -10.74 8.94
C TRP A 439 21.20 -11.44 7.65
N VAL A 440 20.34 -12.46 7.73
CA VAL A 440 19.78 -13.13 6.55
C VAL A 440 18.87 -12.17 5.76
N ALA A 441 18.09 -11.33 6.42
CA ALA A 441 17.23 -10.34 5.77
C ALA A 441 18.06 -9.27 5.05
N GLU A 442 19.15 -8.79 5.66
CA GLU A 442 20.10 -7.84 5.05
C GLU A 442 20.76 -8.44 3.81
N GLN A 443 21.18 -9.70 3.84
CA GLN A 443 21.74 -10.39 2.68
C GLN A 443 20.72 -10.51 1.54
N LYS A 444 19.45 -10.81 1.86
CA LYS A 444 18.37 -10.86 0.86
C LYS A 444 18.07 -9.48 0.27
N ALA A 445 18.08 -8.43 1.10
CA ALA A 445 17.89 -7.06 0.64
C ALA A 445 19.04 -6.62 -0.29
N ALA A 446 20.29 -6.90 0.07
CA ALA A 446 21.45 -6.60 -0.77
C ALA A 446 21.39 -7.36 -2.12
N ALA A 447 20.97 -8.62 -2.13
CA ALA A 447 20.78 -9.39 -3.36
C ALA A 447 19.66 -8.81 -4.25
N ALA A 448 18.57 -8.34 -3.63
CA ALA A 448 17.48 -7.67 -4.35
C ALA A 448 17.92 -6.33 -4.95
N GLU A 449 18.70 -5.53 -4.22
CA GLU A 449 19.28 -4.28 -4.71
C GLU A 449 20.23 -4.51 -5.88
N ALA A 450 21.12 -5.51 -5.79
CA ALA A 450 22.00 -5.89 -6.90
C ALA A 450 21.19 -6.31 -8.14
N SER A 451 20.09 -7.04 -7.95
CA SER A 451 19.20 -7.45 -9.03
C SER A 451 18.50 -6.25 -9.68
N LEU A 452 18.01 -5.29 -8.88
CA LEU A 452 17.42 -4.05 -9.37
C LEU A 452 18.41 -3.21 -10.17
N GLU A 453 19.67 -3.14 -9.72
CA GLU A 453 20.71 -2.39 -10.42
C GLU A 453 21.05 -3.03 -11.77
N THR A 454 21.16 -4.37 -11.84
CA THR A 454 21.33 -5.06 -13.14
C THR A 454 20.16 -4.82 -14.09
N TRP A 455 18.93 -4.77 -13.58
CA TRP A 455 17.75 -4.48 -14.38
C TRP A 455 17.75 -3.03 -14.89
N ARG A 456 18.13 -2.05 -14.06
CA ARG A 456 18.29 -0.65 -14.48
C ARG A 456 19.34 -0.48 -15.56
N ILE A 457 20.48 -1.16 -15.45
CA ILE A 457 21.53 -1.13 -16.48
C ILE A 457 20.99 -1.71 -17.79
N ALA A 458 20.26 -2.82 -17.75
CA ALA A 458 19.65 -3.42 -18.93
C ALA A 458 18.60 -2.51 -19.58
N GLU A 459 17.73 -1.87 -18.77
CA GLU A 459 16.72 -0.93 -19.25
C GLU A 459 17.36 0.31 -19.90
N ASN A 460 18.38 0.88 -19.27
CA ASN A 460 19.15 1.98 -19.87
C ASN A 460 19.83 1.57 -21.17
N GLY A 461 20.40 0.36 -21.24
CA GLY A 461 20.98 -0.18 -22.47
C GLY A 461 19.96 -0.27 -23.61
N GLN A 462 18.75 -0.77 -23.32
CA GLN A 462 17.67 -0.80 -24.32
C GLN A 462 17.23 0.59 -24.76
N GLN A 463 17.15 1.55 -23.84
CA GLN A 463 16.83 2.93 -24.19
C GLN A 463 17.92 3.57 -25.07
N GLU A 464 19.20 3.29 -24.80
CA GLU A 464 20.32 3.74 -25.63
C GLU A 464 20.29 3.13 -27.02
N GLU A 465 19.99 1.83 -27.14
CA GLU A 465 19.81 1.16 -28.44
C GLU A 465 18.64 1.77 -29.23
N GLN A 466 17.50 2.03 -28.58
CA GLN A 466 16.36 2.71 -29.21
C GLN A 466 16.73 4.12 -29.66
N ARG A 467 17.46 4.88 -28.84
CA ARG A 467 17.96 6.22 -29.22
C ARG A 467 18.92 6.14 -30.41
N ALA A 468 19.83 5.17 -30.43
CA ALA A 468 20.74 4.96 -31.55
C ALA A 468 19.98 4.61 -32.84
N HIS A 469 18.97 3.74 -32.76
CA HIS A 469 18.11 3.42 -33.90
C HIS A 469 17.39 4.66 -34.45
N LEU A 470 16.79 5.47 -33.56
CA LEU A 470 16.11 6.71 -33.93
C LEU A 470 17.07 7.73 -34.56
N LEU A 471 18.32 7.83 -34.09
CA LEU A 471 19.33 8.69 -34.69
C LEU A 471 19.70 8.24 -36.10
N ILE A 472 19.88 6.93 -36.33
CA ILE A 472 20.15 6.38 -37.66
C ILE A 472 18.97 6.65 -38.60
N GLU A 473 17.74 6.48 -38.12
CA GLU A 473 16.54 6.75 -38.91
C GLU A 473 16.39 8.24 -39.24
N ALA A 474 16.69 9.13 -38.29
CA ALA A 474 16.72 10.57 -38.53
C ALA A 474 17.77 10.96 -39.58
N ASP A 475 18.96 10.35 -39.56
CA ASP A 475 20.01 10.61 -40.55
C ASP A 475 19.63 10.12 -41.96
N LYS A 476 18.99 8.95 -42.05
CA LYS A 476 18.39 8.45 -43.31
C LYS A 476 17.36 9.43 -43.87
N LEU A 477 16.48 9.95 -43.02
CA LEU A 477 15.47 10.94 -43.43
C LEU A 477 16.10 12.28 -43.84
N GLN A 478 17.17 12.71 -43.17
CA GLN A 478 17.91 13.91 -43.57
C GLN A 478 18.56 13.74 -44.94
N THR A 479 19.17 12.58 -45.19
CA THR A 479 19.79 12.24 -46.47
C THR A 479 18.74 12.22 -47.58
N ALA A 480 17.61 11.51 -47.38
CA ALA A 480 16.51 11.49 -48.35
C ALA A 480 15.94 12.88 -48.63
N ARG A 481 15.88 13.76 -47.61
CA ARG A 481 15.44 15.15 -47.77
C ARG A 481 16.45 15.99 -48.56
N ALA A 482 17.74 15.74 -48.41
CA ALA A 482 18.78 16.38 -49.21
C ALA A 482 18.71 15.93 -50.68
N ASP A 483 18.55 14.63 -50.92
CA ASP A 483 18.39 14.07 -52.26
C ASP A 483 17.15 14.64 -52.97
N PHE A 484 16.03 14.72 -52.26
CA PHE A 484 14.81 15.33 -52.79
C PHE A 484 15.00 16.81 -53.15
N ARG A 485 15.75 17.57 -52.35
CA ARG A 485 16.09 18.97 -52.69
C ARG A 485 16.96 19.04 -53.94
N ALA A 486 17.97 18.17 -54.07
CA ALA A 486 18.80 18.10 -55.26
C ALA A 486 17.98 17.74 -56.52
N GLN A 487 17.01 16.83 -56.40
CA GLN A 487 16.05 16.52 -57.46
C GLN A 487 15.17 17.73 -57.82
N GLN A 488 14.71 18.51 -56.84
CA GLN A 488 13.96 19.74 -57.10
C GLN A 488 14.82 20.79 -57.83
N ASP A 489 16.07 20.96 -57.43
CA ASP A 489 16.98 21.93 -58.06
C ASP A 489 17.32 21.54 -59.49
N THR A 490 17.60 20.26 -59.76
CA THR A 490 17.83 19.77 -61.13
C THR A 490 16.59 19.94 -62.01
N TYR A 491 15.40 19.64 -61.50
CA TYR A 491 14.14 19.87 -62.23
C TYR A 491 13.92 21.36 -62.51
N ARG A 492 14.22 22.22 -61.53
CA ARG A 492 14.14 23.68 -61.67
C ARG A 492 15.08 24.21 -62.75
N ASP A 493 16.31 23.71 -62.81
CA ASP A 493 17.29 24.12 -63.83
C ASP A 493 16.94 23.60 -65.22
N LEU A 494 16.34 22.40 -65.31
CA LEU A 494 15.83 21.85 -66.56
C LEU A 494 14.66 22.69 -67.10
N LEU A 495 13.74 23.11 -66.23
CA LEU A 495 12.66 24.05 -66.59
C LEU A 495 13.20 25.42 -67.05
N LYS A 496 14.23 25.97 -66.39
CA LYS A 496 14.86 27.22 -66.83
C LYS A 496 15.50 27.09 -68.22
N ARG A 497 16.09 25.93 -68.54
CA ARG A 497 16.68 25.65 -69.86
C ARG A 497 15.64 25.45 -70.96
N MET A 498 14.51 24.81 -70.65
CA MET A 498 13.47 24.54 -71.65
C MET A 498 12.56 25.74 -71.95
N ALA A 499 12.44 26.71 -71.04
CA ALA A 499 11.62 27.91 -71.24
C ALA A 499 12.31 29.19 -70.75
N PRO A 500 13.41 29.63 -71.37
CA PRO A 500 14.08 30.87 -71.02
C PRO A 500 13.22 32.07 -71.44
N GLY A 501 12.36 32.56 -70.56
CA GLY A 501 11.59 33.80 -70.77
C GLY A 501 10.11 33.74 -70.37
N PHE A 502 9.52 32.56 -70.20
CA PHE A 502 8.19 32.43 -69.62
C PHE A 502 8.30 32.36 -68.10
N GLY A 503 7.58 33.20 -67.36
CA GLY A 503 7.54 33.25 -65.89
C GLY A 503 7.08 31.97 -65.18
N ALA A 504 7.08 30.81 -65.84
CA ALA A 504 6.73 29.50 -65.32
C ALA A 504 7.57 29.12 -64.09
N GLY A 505 8.85 29.49 -64.06
CA GLY A 505 9.71 29.31 -62.88
C GLY A 505 9.24 30.10 -61.65
N HIS A 506 8.66 31.29 -61.85
CA HIS A 506 8.12 32.13 -60.78
C HIS A 506 6.78 31.59 -60.26
N PHE A 507 5.93 31.08 -61.16
CA PHE A 507 4.64 30.49 -60.80
C PHE A 507 4.80 29.22 -59.95
N LEU A 508 5.74 28.34 -60.31
CA LEU A 508 6.08 27.16 -59.51
C LEU A 508 6.67 27.55 -58.14
N GLU A 509 7.52 28.57 -58.10
CA GLU A 509 8.13 29.05 -56.84
C GLU A 509 7.10 29.64 -55.87
N VAL A 510 6.10 30.39 -56.38
CA VAL A 510 4.98 30.89 -55.58
C VAL A 510 4.12 29.74 -55.10
N THR A 511 3.81 28.77 -55.96
CA THR A 511 2.96 27.61 -55.60
C THR A 511 3.63 26.71 -54.55
N ILE A 512 4.93 26.43 -54.71
CA ILE A 512 5.71 25.63 -53.74
C ILE A 512 5.85 26.36 -52.41
N ARG A 513 6.11 27.69 -52.40
CA ARG A 513 6.13 28.47 -51.15
C ARG A 513 4.77 28.47 -50.44
N LYS A 514 3.68 28.59 -51.20
CA LYS A 514 2.31 28.59 -50.67
C LYS A 514 1.94 27.22 -50.08
N ALA A 515 2.32 26.14 -50.75
CA ALA A 515 2.13 24.78 -50.24
C ALA A 515 2.99 24.50 -48.98
N ALA A 516 4.24 24.96 -48.95
CA ALA A 516 5.12 24.83 -47.78
C ALA A 516 4.61 25.64 -46.58
N GLN A 517 4.08 26.83 -46.78
CA GLN A 517 3.44 27.63 -45.73
C GLN A 517 2.16 26.97 -45.19
N GLN A 518 1.34 26.37 -46.06
CA GLN A 518 0.14 25.62 -45.65
C GLN A 518 0.48 24.34 -44.86
N ALA A 519 1.57 23.65 -45.21
CA ALA A 519 2.05 22.50 -44.45
C ALA A 519 2.55 22.92 -43.06
N ASN A 520 3.30 24.02 -42.96
CA ASN A 520 3.80 24.55 -41.68
C ASN A 520 2.66 25.11 -40.79
N SER A 521 1.61 25.69 -41.37
CA SER A 521 0.44 26.16 -40.60
C SER A 521 -0.40 25.00 -40.06
N LYS A 522 -0.43 23.85 -40.76
CA LYS A 522 -1.12 22.64 -40.29
C LYS A 522 -0.32 21.90 -39.21
N SER A 523 1.01 21.90 -39.26
CA SER A 523 1.84 21.28 -38.20
C SER A 523 1.98 22.15 -36.95
N GLY A 524 1.96 23.48 -37.07
CA GLY A 524 2.05 24.42 -35.95
C GLY A 524 0.80 24.48 -35.05
N SER A 525 -0.35 23.99 -35.52
CA SER A 525 -1.61 24.02 -34.76
C SER A 525 -1.78 22.88 -33.75
N HIS A 526 -0.83 21.95 -33.64
CA HIS A 526 -0.91 20.79 -32.71
C HIS A 526 0.18 20.74 -31.63
N ILE A 527 1.08 21.72 -31.54
CA ILE A 527 2.17 21.76 -30.53
C ILE A 527 1.99 22.94 -29.56
N GLY A 528 0.76 23.19 -29.11
CA GLY A 528 0.46 24.30 -28.22
C GLY A 528 -0.59 23.98 -27.18
N LYS A 529 -0.13 23.46 -26.03
CA LYS A 529 -0.70 23.53 -24.65
C LYS A 529 -0.54 22.22 -23.87
N GLY A 530 0.69 21.73 -23.72
CA GLY A 530 1.08 20.92 -22.57
C GLY A 530 1.79 21.84 -21.57
N LYS A 531 1.11 22.23 -20.49
CA LYS A 531 1.73 22.99 -19.39
C LYS A 531 2.75 22.09 -18.68
N LEU A 532 3.98 22.58 -18.57
CA LEU A 532 4.89 22.26 -17.48
C LEU A 532 4.33 22.77 -16.15
#